data_AF-A0A930MAW8-F1
#
_entry.id   AF-A0A930MAW8-F1
#
_cell.length_a   1.000
_cell.length_b   1.000
_cell.length_c   1.000
_cell.angle_alpha   90.00
_cell.angle_beta   90.00
_cell.angle_gamma   90.00
#
_symmetry.space_group_name_H-M   'P 1'
#
loop_
_entity.id
_entity.type
_entity.pdbx_description
1 polymer ?
#
loop_
_entity_poly.entity_id
_entity_poly.type
_entity_poly.pdbx_seq_one_letter_code
_entity_poly.pdbx_strand_id
1 'polypeptide(L)' 'MGEIRALCLSEKRGTEKQATDRAFFITEYGIDGDAHAGDWHRQVSLLGLGEIEDFRARGADVAFGAFGENVVAEGFR' A
#
# COMPACT_ATOMS: atom_id res chain seq x y z
N MET A 1 -18.24 -5.76 5.56
CA MET A 1 -17.01 -6.50 5.92
C MET A 1 -15.95 -6.03 4.96
N GLY A 2 -14.80 -5.57 5.47
CA GLY A 2 -13.71 -5.10 4.62
C GLY A 2 -12.81 -6.26 4.16
N GLU A 3 -12.17 -6.09 3.01
CA GLU A 3 -11.21 -7.06 2.46
C GLU A 3 -9.91 -6.34 2.07
N ILE A 4 -8.76 -6.95 2.40
CA ILE A 4 -7.45 -6.50 1.91
C ILE A 4 -7.22 -7.15 0.55
N ARG A 5 -7.05 -6.33 -0.48
CA ARG A 5 -6.83 -6.76 -1.86
C ARG A 5 -5.36 -6.88 -2.20
N ALA A 6 -4.50 -6.07 -1.58
CA ALA A 6 -3.06 -6.15 -1.77
C ALA A 6 -2.27 -5.59 -0.59
N LEU A 7 -1.07 -6.13 -0.41
CA LEU A 7 -0.03 -5.60 0.45
C LEU A 7 1.15 -5.23 -0.45
N CYS A 8 1.71 -4.03 -0.29
CA CYS A 8 2.76 -3.53 -1.15
C CYS A 8 3.91 -2.91 -0.33
N LEU A 9 5.15 -3.17 -0.75
CA LEU A 9 6.36 -2.71 -0.06
C LEU A 9 7.40 -2.21 -1.06
N SER A 10 8.28 -1.33 -0.60
CA SER A 10 9.49 -0.95 -1.34
C SER A 10 10.68 -0.90 -0.40
N GLU A 11 11.81 -1.46 -0.81
CA GLU A 11 13.04 -1.43 0.03
C GLU A 11 13.73 -0.06 0.03
N LYS A 12 13.45 0.78 -0.98
CA LYS A 12 14.10 2.09 -1.18
C LYS A 12 13.07 3.21 -1.33
N ARG A 13 13.42 4.39 -0.81
CA ARG A 13 12.58 5.58 -1.00
C ARG A 13 12.67 6.03 -2.46
N GLY A 14 11.55 6.53 -2.99
CA GLY A 14 11.46 6.98 -4.38
C GLY A 14 11.34 5.85 -5.41
N THR A 15 11.23 4.58 -4.99
CA THR A 15 10.86 3.47 -5.87
C THR A 15 9.42 3.07 -5.64
N GLU A 16 8.74 2.64 -6.70
CA GLU A 16 7.39 2.09 -6.61
C GLU A 16 7.34 0.89 -5.66
N LYS A 17 6.23 0.78 -4.94
CA LYS A 17 5.97 -0.39 -4.11
C LYS A 17 5.51 -1.54 -4.98
N GLN A 18 5.91 -2.75 -4.60
CA GLN A 18 5.57 -3.99 -5.29
C GLN A 18 4.68 -4.84 -4.38
N ALA A 19 3.71 -5.52 -4.99
CA ALA A 19 2.82 -6.41 -4.26
C ALA A 19 3.60 -7.59 -3.64
N THR A 20 3.19 -8.00 -2.44
CA THR A 20 3.74 -9.12 -1.68
C THR A 20 2.62 -9.99 -1.11
N ASP A 21 2.87 -11.29 -0.97
CA ASP A 21 1.93 -12.24 -0.40
C ASP A 21 1.70 -12.03 1.11
N ARG A 22 2.68 -11.41 1.79
CA ARG A 22 2.64 -11.15 3.24
C ARG A 22 3.47 -9.94 3.62
N ALA A 23 3.10 -9.33 4.74
CA ALA A 23 3.79 -8.21 5.36
C ALA A 23 3.76 -8.34 6.89
N PHE A 24 4.81 -7.89 7.56
CA PHE A 24 4.90 -7.91 9.03
C PHE A 24 4.76 -6.50 9.59
N PHE A 25 3.71 -6.27 10.36
CA PHE A 25 3.45 -4.99 11.01
C PHE A 25 4.10 -4.98 12.39
N ILE A 26 4.93 -3.96 12.63
CA ILE A 26 5.66 -3.75 13.87
C ILE A 26 5.11 -2.49 14.53
N THR A 27 4.67 -2.64 15.78
CA THR A 27 4.13 -1.54 16.61
C THR A 27 5.13 -0.38 16.69
N GLU A 28 4.63 0.84 16.50
CA GLU A 28 5.42 2.09 16.47
C GLU A 28 6.58 2.13 15.45
N TYR A 29 6.52 1.31 14.40
CA TYR A 29 7.55 1.27 13.36
C TYR A 29 7.00 1.19 11.94
N GLY A 30 5.88 0.49 11.72
CA GLY A 30 5.30 0.29 10.38
C GLY A 30 5.53 -1.12 9.88
N ILE A 31 5.90 -1.28 8.60
CA ILE A 31 6.04 -2.61 7.99
C ILE A 31 7.52 -2.95 7.81
N ASP A 32 7.91 -4.13 8.29
CA ASP A 32 9.27 -4.65 8.11
C ASP A 32 9.68 -4.67 6.63
N GLY A 33 10.88 -4.17 6.34
CA GLY A 33 11.41 -4.05 4.97
C GLY A 33 10.85 -2.88 4.14
N ASP A 34 9.91 -2.10 4.64
CA ASP A 34 9.44 -0.90 3.93
C ASP A 34 10.37 0.30 4.11
N ALA A 35 10.62 1.04 3.02
CA ALA A 35 11.47 2.22 2.99
C ALA A 35 10.96 3.39 3.86
N HIS A 36 9.69 3.35 4.23
CA HIS A 36 9.04 4.33 5.10
C HIS A 36 8.87 3.84 6.54
N ALA A 37 9.33 2.63 6.87
CA ALA A 37 9.31 2.17 8.25
C ALA A 37 10.25 3.00 9.14
N GLY A 38 9.85 3.22 10.39
CA GLY A 38 10.58 4.03 11.37
C GLY A 38 9.66 4.59 12.46
N ASP A 39 10.29 5.20 13.47
CA ASP A 39 9.60 5.93 14.54
C ASP A 39 9.18 7.33 14.06
N TRP A 40 8.01 7.38 13.42
CA TRP A 40 7.35 8.62 12.98
C TRP A 40 5.86 8.38 12.73
N HIS A 41 5.10 9.43 12.39
CA HIS A 41 3.63 9.38 12.35
C HIS A 41 3.01 8.77 11.07
N ARG A 42 3.79 8.53 9.99
CA ARG A 42 3.28 7.99 8.71
C ARG A 42 3.86 6.61 8.41
N GLN A 43 3.60 5.66 9.30
CA GLN A 43 4.20 4.33 9.29
C GLN A 43 3.62 3.38 8.25
N VAL A 44 2.33 3.55 7.92
CA VAL A 44 1.59 2.69 6.97
C VAL A 44 0.68 3.58 6.14
N SER A 45 0.67 3.38 4.82
CA SER A 45 -0.29 3.99 3.90
C SER A 45 -1.38 3.00 3.49
N LEU A 46 -2.61 3.51 3.34
CA LEU A 46 -3.77 2.76 2.90
C LEU A 46 -4.45 3.50 1.76
N LEU A 47 -4.91 2.76 0.76
CA LEU A 47 -5.67 3.27 -0.38
C LEU A 47 -6.89 2.38 -0.64
N GLY A 48 -8.00 2.99 -1.04
CA GLY A 48 -9.19 2.25 -1.45
C GLY A 48 -9.00 1.63 -2.84
N LEU A 49 -9.50 0.42 -3.04
CA LEU A 49 -9.50 -0.22 -4.36
C LEU A 49 -10.21 0.65 -5.40
N GLY A 50 -11.31 1.30 -5.02
CA GLY A 50 -12.09 2.16 -5.92
C GLY A 50 -11.28 3.31 -6.51
N GLU A 51 -10.34 3.89 -5.76
CA GLU A 51 -9.46 4.95 -6.27
C GLU A 51 -8.57 4.39 -7.40
N ILE A 52 -8.00 3.20 -7.24
CA ILE A 52 -7.20 2.54 -8.29
C ILE A 52 -8.07 2.19 -9.51
N GLU A 53 -9.27 1.67 -9.28
CA GLU A 53 -10.21 1.32 -10.35
C GLU A 53 -10.66 2.54 -11.16
N ASP A 54 -10.84 3.70 -10.53
CA ASP A 54 -11.17 4.96 -11.21
C ASP A 54 -10.04 5.38 -12.17
N PHE A 55 -8.77 5.23 -11.78
CA PHE A 55 -7.65 5.50 -12.69
C PHE A 55 -7.58 4.47 -13.83
N ARG A 56 -7.78 3.18 -13.53
CA ARG A 56 -7.81 2.12 -14.55
C ARG A 56 -8.95 2.32 -15.56
N ALA A 57 -10.14 2.71 -15.09
CA ALA A 57 -11.29 3.00 -15.94
C ALA A 57 -11.03 4.20 -16.90
N ARG A 58 -10.15 5.12 -16.52
CA ARG A 58 -9.68 6.23 -17.36
C ARG A 58 -8.58 5.83 -18.34
N GLY A 59 -8.21 4.55 -18.41
CA GLY A 59 -7.24 3.99 -19.35
C GLY A 59 -5.80 3.97 -18.85
N ALA A 60 -5.56 4.27 -17.57
CA ALA A 60 -4.22 4.16 -17.00
C ALA A 60 -3.91 2.70 -16.61
N ASP A 61 -2.69 2.25 -16.89
CA ASP A 61 -2.18 0.98 -16.37
C ASP A 61 -1.58 1.21 -14.98
N VAL A 62 -2.36 0.94 -13.95
CA VAL A 62 -2.00 1.19 -12.55
C VAL A 62 -1.86 -0.13 -11.81
N ALA A 63 -0.64 -0.49 -11.44
CA ALA A 63 -0.36 -1.62 -10.55
C ALA A 63 -0.66 -1.27 -9.08
N PHE A 64 -0.84 -2.29 -8.23
CA PHE A 64 -0.87 -2.06 -6.79
C PHE A 64 0.50 -1.62 -6.29
N GLY A 65 0.53 -0.63 -5.41
CA GLY A 65 1.75 0.02 -4.91
C GLY A 65 2.22 1.20 -5.77
N ALA A 66 1.59 1.46 -6.91
CA ALA A 66 1.96 2.53 -7.83
C ALA A 66 1.76 3.94 -7.21
N PHE A 67 0.86 4.08 -6.24
CA PHE A 67 0.66 5.34 -5.51
C PHE A 67 1.48 5.40 -4.20
N GLY A 68 2.33 4.40 -3.93
CA GLY A 68 3.11 4.29 -2.70
C GLY A 68 2.29 3.86 -1.49
N GLU A 69 1.10 3.30 -1.70
CA GLU A 69 0.26 2.68 -0.68
C GLU A 69 0.84 1.34 -0.21
N ASN A 70 0.73 1.04 1.08
CA ASN A 70 1.11 -0.27 1.62
C ASN A 70 -0.06 -1.25 1.61
N VAL A 71 -1.28 -0.76 1.82
CA VAL A 71 -2.48 -1.60 1.90
C VAL A 71 -3.51 -1.10 0.89
N VAL A 72 -3.95 -1.98 0.01
CA VAL A 72 -5.14 -1.75 -0.81
C VAL A 72 -6.29 -2.54 -0.19
N ALA A 73 -7.41 -1.88 0.08
CA ALA A 73 -8.57 -2.53 0.67
C ALA A 73 -9.88 -2.09 0.00
N GLU A 74 -10.96 -2.80 0.30
CA GLU A 74 -12.32 -2.42 -0.05
C GLU A 74 -13.29 -2.73 1.08
N GLY A 75 -14.56 -2.29 0.96
CA GLY A 75 -15.59 -2.63 1.92
C GLY A 75 -15.46 -1.93 3.29
N PHE A 76 -14.70 -0.83 3.36
CA PHE A 76 -14.55 0.05 4.52
C PHE A 76 -15.10 1.46 4.20
N ARG A 77 -15.68 2.13 5.20
CA ARG A 77 -16.18 3.51 5.09
C ARG A 77 -16.16 4.18 6.46
#